data_AF-A0A7V2PBW7-F1
#
_entry.id   AF-A0A7V2PBW7-F1
#
_cell.length_a   1.000
_cell.length_b   1.000
_cell.length_c   1.000
_cell.angle_alpha   90.00
_cell.angle_beta   90.00
_cell.angle_gamma   90.00
#
_symmetry.space_group_name_H-M   'P 1'
#
loop_
_entity.id
_entity.type
_entity.pdbx_description
1 polymer ?
#
loop_
_entity_poly.entity_id
_entity_poly.type
_entity_poly.pdbx_seq_one_letter_code
_entity_poly.pdbx_strand_id
1 'polypeptide(L)'
;MLWLARFVVGVVFILNVSCALAFLLRPDRYAPGFELSGVQGRIMVQAMGILFLMWNATYPLVVIDPQRYRTLFAVVFTQQAIGVVGETWLLASLPVGHPTLWATGVRFIVFDGLGLAGMGILFWLLGRRP
;
A
#
# COMPACT_ATOMS: atom_id res chain seq x y z
N MET A 1 -4.75 18.00 14.54
CA MET A 1 -3.87 16.82 14.38
C MET A 1 -4.67 15.53 14.23
N LEU A 2 -5.57 15.17 15.16
CA LEU A 2 -6.35 13.93 15.06
C LEU A 2 -7.15 13.82 13.74
N TRP A 3 -7.91 14.86 13.37
CA TRP A 3 -8.63 14.89 12.10
C TRP A 3 -7.73 14.76 10.86
N LEU A 4 -6.56 15.41 10.88
CA LEU A 4 -5.58 15.28 9.80
C LEU A 4 -5.02 13.86 9.71
N ALA A 5 -4.74 13.22 10.85
CA ALA A 5 -4.29 11.83 10.87
C ALA A 5 -5.36 10.88 10.32
N ARG A 6 -6.62 11.06 10.72
CA ARG A 6 -7.76 10.30 10.19
C ARG A 6 -7.92 10.50 8.69
N PHE A 7 -7.77 11.73 8.21
CA PHE A 7 -7.82 12.06 6.79
C PHE A 7 -6.69 11.37 6.01
N VAL A 8 -5.43 11.51 6.44
CA VAL A 8 -4.28 10.92 5.74
C VAL A 8 -4.35 9.40 5.73
N VAL A 9 -4.57 8.76 6.88
CA VAL A 9 -4.71 7.28 6.95
C VAL A 9 -5.93 6.83 6.15
N GLY A 10 -7.03 7.59 6.18
CA GLY A 10 -8.24 7.31 5.42
C GLY A 10 -8.03 7.39 3.90
N VAL A 11 -7.28 8.37 3.42
CA VAL A 11 -6.90 8.47 2.00
C VAL A 11 -6.05 7.27 1.59
N VAL A 12 -5.02 6.91 2.38
CA VAL A 12 -4.18 5.73 2.10
C VAL A 12 -5.03 4.46 2.05
N PHE A 13 -5.95 4.28 3.01
CA PHE A 13 -6.88 3.15 3.03
C PHE A 13 -7.77 3.08 1.78
N ILE A 14 -8.42 4.19 1.42
CA ILE A 14 -9.33 4.25 0.27
C ILE A 14 -8.60 3.95 -1.04
N LEU A 15 -7.40 4.51 -1.21
CA LEU A 15 -6.61 4.29 -2.42
C LEU A 15 -6.13 2.84 -2.52
N ASN A 16 -5.69 2.23 -1.42
CA ASN A 16 -5.29 0.84 -1.38
C ASN A 16 -6.48 -0.10 -1.68
N VAL A 17 -7.62 0.10 -1.03
CA VAL A 17 -8.84 -0.68 -1.30
C VAL A 17 -9.28 -0.50 -2.76
N SER A 18 -9.16 0.71 -3.31
CA SER A 18 -9.48 0.97 -4.72
C SER A 18 -8.55 0.20 -5.67
N CYS A 19 -7.25 0.13 -5.39
CA CYS A 19 -6.31 -0.72 -6.13
C CYS A 19 -6.68 -2.20 -6.00
N ALA A 20 -6.99 -2.67 -4.78
CA ALA A 20 -7.37 -4.04 -4.51
C ALA A 20 -8.59 -4.47 -5.33
N LEU A 21 -9.64 -3.65 -5.32
CA LEU A 21 -10.85 -3.87 -6.11
C LEU A 21 -10.58 -3.79 -7.61
N ALA A 22 -9.70 -2.89 -8.05
CA ALA A 22 -9.34 -2.81 -9.46
C ALA A 22 -8.62 -4.07 -9.94
N PHE A 23 -7.72 -4.63 -9.14
CA PHE A 23 -7.01 -5.89 -9.43
C PHE A 23 -7.97 -7.09 -9.42
N LEU A 24 -8.93 -7.13 -8.50
CA LEU A 24 -9.92 -8.20 -8.43
C LEU A 24 -10.91 -8.19 -9.60
N LEU A 25 -11.45 -7.01 -9.91
CA LEU A 25 -12.57 -6.85 -10.84
C LEU A 25 -12.13 -6.69 -12.30
N ARG A 26 -10.91 -6.16 -12.54
CA ARG A 26 -10.39 -5.88 -13.89
C ARG A 26 -8.93 -6.35 -14.06
N PRO A 27 -8.58 -7.58 -13.67
CA PRO A 27 -7.19 -8.07 -13.65
C PRO A 27 -6.47 -7.99 -14.99
N ASP A 28 -7.19 -8.24 -16.09
CA ASP A 28 -6.60 -8.25 -17.44
C ASP A 28 -6.07 -6.86 -17.86
N ARG A 29 -6.54 -5.77 -17.23
CA ARG A 29 -6.01 -4.41 -17.45
C ARG A 29 -4.67 -4.17 -16.75
N TYR A 30 -4.37 -4.93 -15.69
CA TYR A 30 -3.21 -4.72 -14.83
C TYR A 30 -2.14 -5.80 -15.02
N ALA A 31 -2.50 -6.99 -15.50
CA ALA A 31 -1.56 -8.09 -15.78
C ALA A 31 -0.37 -7.68 -16.69
N PRO A 32 -0.57 -6.88 -17.76
CA PRO A 32 0.56 -6.41 -18.58
C PRO A 32 1.57 -5.58 -17.79
N GLY A 33 1.14 -4.88 -16.73
CA GLY A 33 2.01 -4.12 -15.83
C GLY A 33 2.99 -5.01 -15.04
N PHE A 34 2.69 -6.30 -14.93
CA PHE A 34 3.54 -7.32 -14.32
C PHE A 34 4.22 -8.21 -15.36
N GLU A 35 4.17 -7.84 -16.65
CA GLU A 35 4.63 -8.66 -17.76
C GLU A 35 3.99 -10.07 -17.79
N LEU A 36 2.80 -10.18 -17.21
CA LEU A 36 2.01 -11.41 -17.18
C LEU A 36 0.91 -11.37 -18.24
N SER A 37 0.51 -12.55 -18.71
CA SER A 37 -0.56 -12.70 -19.69
C SER A 37 -1.38 -13.97 -19.47
N GLY A 38 -2.51 -14.05 -20.20
CA GLY A 38 -3.41 -15.19 -20.16
C GLY A 38 -4.01 -15.46 -18.78
N VAL A 39 -4.39 -16.71 -18.54
CA VAL A 39 -5.06 -17.14 -17.31
C VAL A 39 -4.15 -16.97 -16.08
N GLN A 40 -2.86 -17.25 -16.22
CA GLN A 40 -1.90 -17.14 -15.11
C GLN A 40 -1.77 -15.69 -14.63
N GLY A 41 -1.62 -14.73 -15.56
CA GLY A 41 -1.56 -13.31 -15.22
C GLY A 41 -2.83 -12.80 -14.55
N ARG A 42 -3.99 -13.23 -15.05
CA ARG A 42 -5.29 -12.90 -14.44
C ARG A 42 -5.34 -13.34 -12.98
N ILE A 43 -5.08 -14.63 -12.72
CA ILE A 43 -5.18 -15.20 -11.38
C ILE A 43 -4.15 -14.57 -10.44
N MET A 44 -2.93 -14.32 -10.90
CA MET A 44 -1.88 -13.67 -10.10
C MET A 44 -2.27 -12.25 -9.67
N VAL A 45 -2.80 -11.44 -10.59
CA VAL A 45 -3.26 -10.08 -10.27
C VAL A 45 -4.45 -10.11 -9.30
N GLN A 46 -5.41 -11.01 -9.49
CA GLN A 46 -6.52 -11.16 -8.55
C GLN A 46 -6.03 -11.57 -7.16
N ALA A 47 -5.10 -12.53 -7.07
CA ALA A 47 -4.50 -12.93 -5.81
C ALA A 47 -3.83 -11.75 -5.10
N MET A 48 -3.11 -10.90 -5.84
CA MET A 48 -2.55 -9.67 -5.30
C MET A 48 -3.63 -8.68 -4.82
N GLY A 49 -4.76 -8.58 -5.52
CA GLY A 49 -5.93 -7.83 -5.05
C GLY A 49 -6.48 -8.35 -3.71
N ILE A 50 -6.52 -9.67 -3.51
CA ILE A 50 -6.89 -10.27 -2.21
C ILE A 50 -5.87 -9.89 -1.13
N LEU A 51 -4.58 -10.00 -1.43
CA LEU A 51 -3.51 -9.62 -0.48
C LEU A 51 -3.61 -8.14 -0.08
N PHE A 52 -3.89 -7.24 -1.04
CA PHE A 52 -4.13 -5.83 -0.73
C PHE A 52 -5.36 -5.65 0.18
N LEU A 53 -6.46 -6.36 -0.03
CA LEU A 53 -7.61 -6.31 0.89
C LEU A 53 -7.25 -6.80 2.30
N MET A 54 -6.55 -7.93 2.41
CA MET A 54 -6.10 -8.47 3.69
C MET A 54 -5.22 -7.47 4.44
N TRP A 55 -4.31 -6.82 3.71
CA TRP A 55 -3.42 -5.80 4.26
C TRP A 55 -4.16 -4.61 4.88
N ASN A 56 -5.32 -4.27 4.31
CA ASN A 56 -6.13 -3.13 4.74
C ASN A 56 -7.05 -3.43 5.93
N ALA A 57 -7.12 -4.68 6.42
CA ALA A 57 -7.97 -5.04 7.56
C ALA A 57 -7.59 -4.30 8.87
N THR A 58 -6.35 -3.83 9.00
CA THR A 58 -5.83 -3.09 10.16
C THR A 58 -6.16 -1.59 10.12
N TYR A 59 -6.50 -1.03 8.96
CA TYR A 59 -6.70 0.41 8.78
C TYR A 59 -7.99 0.97 9.40
N PRO A 60 -9.18 0.32 9.33
CA PRO A 60 -10.44 0.94 9.75
C PRO A 60 -10.42 1.51 11.18
N LEU A 61 -9.89 0.76 12.14
CA LEU A 61 -9.79 1.23 13.52
C LEU A 61 -8.83 2.42 13.66
N VAL A 62 -7.71 2.43 12.92
CA VAL A 62 -6.77 3.55 12.89
C VAL A 62 -7.39 4.80 12.24
N VAL A 63 -8.25 4.64 11.23
CA VAL A 63 -9.01 5.75 10.63
C VAL A 63 -10.07 6.31 11.59
N ILE A 64 -10.68 5.45 12.41
CA ILE A 64 -11.67 5.87 13.42
C ILE A 64 -11.00 6.71 14.51
N ASP A 65 -9.95 6.16 15.14
CA ASP A 65 -9.24 6.83 16.22
C ASP A 65 -7.76 6.39 16.30
N PRO A 66 -6.84 7.10 15.63
CA PRO A 66 -5.43 6.72 15.59
C PRO A 66 -4.71 6.93 16.93
N GLN A 67 -5.28 7.69 17.88
CA GLN A 67 -4.72 7.84 19.22
C GLN A 67 -5.12 6.68 20.12
N ARG A 68 -6.40 6.32 20.14
CA ARG A 68 -6.88 5.13 20.88
C ARG A 68 -6.23 3.84 20.37
N TYR A 69 -6.09 3.68 19.06
CA TYR A 69 -5.53 2.49 18.44
C TYR A 69 -4.05 2.66 18.06
N ARG A 70 -3.25 3.32 18.91
CA ARG A 70 -1.85 3.67 18.61
C ARG A 70 -0.96 2.46 18.28
N THR A 71 -1.12 1.34 18.99
CA THR A 71 -0.36 0.11 18.69
C THR A 71 -0.71 -0.42 17.30
N LEU A 72 -1.98 -0.40 16.92
CA LEU A 72 -2.41 -0.81 15.59
C LEU A 72 -1.93 0.17 14.52
N PHE A 73 -1.86 1.46 14.83
CA PHE A 73 -1.24 2.45 13.94
C PHE A 73 0.25 2.15 13.72
N ALA A 74 0.99 1.72 14.76
CA ALA A 74 2.37 1.27 14.58
C ALA A 74 2.47 0.03 13.67
N VAL A 75 1.51 -0.89 13.75
CA VAL A 75 1.43 -2.05 12.83
C VAL A 75 1.17 -1.58 11.40
N VAL A 76 0.19 -0.70 11.17
CA VAL A 76 -0.10 -0.12 9.84
C VAL A 76 1.11 0.60 9.27
N PHE A 77 1.83 1.36 10.09
CA PHE A 77 3.06 2.04 9.69
C PHE A 77 4.16 1.04 9.31
N THR A 78 4.33 -0.02 10.10
CA THR A 78 5.32 -1.07 9.84
C THR A 78 4.99 -1.84 8.57
N GLN A 79 3.72 -2.16 8.36
CA GLN A 79 3.21 -2.72 7.11
C GLN A 79 3.66 -1.84 5.94
N GLN A 80 3.31 -0.55 5.92
CA GLN A 80 3.70 0.35 4.84
C GLN A 80 5.24 0.41 4.63
N ALA A 81 6.03 0.36 5.71
CA ALA A 81 7.49 0.33 5.61
C ALA A 81 8.01 -0.94 4.93
N ILE A 82 7.42 -2.10 5.23
CA ILE A 82 7.75 -3.37 4.57
C ILE A 82 7.46 -3.28 3.07
N GLY A 83 6.32 -2.66 2.67
CA GLY A 83 5.98 -2.43 1.26
C GLY A 83 7.07 -1.65 0.54
N VAL A 84 7.38 -0.44 1.02
CA VAL A 84 8.42 0.43 0.41
C VAL A 84 9.78 -0.26 0.34
N VAL A 85 10.23 -0.88 1.43
CA VAL A 85 11.54 -1.54 1.48
C VAL A 85 11.57 -2.74 0.54
N GLY A 86 10.52 -3.58 0.55
CA GLY A 86 10.42 -4.76 -0.29
C GLY A 86 10.39 -4.40 -1.78
N GLU A 87 9.60 -3.39 -2.16
CA GLU A 87 9.50 -2.93 -3.55
C GLU A 87 10.79 -2.27 -4.03
N THR A 88 11.44 -1.49 -3.16
CA THR A 88 12.76 -0.90 -3.46
C THR A 88 13.79 -1.99 -3.68
N TRP A 89 13.79 -3.04 -2.86
CA TRP A 89 14.66 -4.20 -3.02
C TRP A 89 14.39 -4.95 -4.33
N LEU A 90 13.13 -5.18 -4.67
CA LEU A 90 12.73 -5.83 -5.93
C LEU A 90 13.17 -5.00 -7.14
N LEU A 91 12.97 -3.67 -7.11
CA LEU A 91 13.37 -2.80 -8.20
C LEU A 91 14.89 -2.73 -8.37
N ALA A 92 15.64 -2.70 -7.26
CA ALA A 92 17.10 -2.69 -7.27
C ALA A 92 17.72 -4.01 -7.75
N SER A 93 17.01 -5.12 -7.60
CA SER A 93 17.42 -6.45 -8.06
C SER A 93 16.86 -6.84 -9.43
N LEU A 94 16.06 -5.97 -10.06
CA LEU A 94 15.43 -6.23 -11.35
C LEU A 94 16.47 -6.25 -12.48
N PRO A 95 16.56 -7.33 -13.28
CA PRO A 95 17.43 -7.36 -14.46
C PRO A 95 17.04 -6.30 -15.49
N VAL A 96 18.02 -5.89 -16.31
CA VAL A 96 17.75 -5.04 -17.47
C VAL A 96 16.83 -5.74 -18.47
N GLY A 97 16.01 -4.97 -19.20
CA GLY A 97 15.08 -5.50 -20.20
C GLY A 97 13.62 -5.58 -19.75
N HIS A 98 13.30 -5.16 -18.53
CA HIS A 98 11.95 -5.16 -17.96
C HIS A 98 11.40 -3.75 -17.68
N PRO A 99 11.23 -2.88 -18.70
CA PRO A 99 10.82 -1.49 -18.49
C PRO A 99 9.41 -1.37 -17.90
N THR A 100 8.54 -2.34 -18.20
CA THR A 100 7.16 -2.36 -17.70
C THR A 100 7.12 -2.70 -16.21
N LEU A 101 7.86 -3.74 -15.80
CA LEU A 101 8.04 -4.06 -14.37
C LEU A 101 8.69 -2.91 -13.60
N TRP A 102 9.70 -2.28 -14.18
CA TRP A 102 10.36 -1.14 -13.56
C TRP A 102 9.38 0.01 -13.30
N ALA A 103 8.60 0.39 -14.32
CA ALA A 103 7.62 1.47 -14.19
C ALA A 103 6.49 1.11 -13.19
N THR A 104 6.12 -0.16 -13.07
CA THR A 104 5.17 -0.63 -12.06
C THR A 104 5.77 -0.57 -10.66
N GLY A 105 7.00 -1.04 -10.46
CA GLY A 105 7.70 -0.98 -9.17
C GLY A 105 7.88 0.46 -8.68
N VAL A 106 8.27 1.41 -9.54
CA VAL A 106 8.37 2.82 -9.18
C VAL A 106 7.02 3.40 -8.73
N ARG A 107 5.92 3.03 -9.41
CA ARG A 107 4.58 3.49 -9.03
C ARG A 107 4.19 3.01 -7.64
N PHE A 108 4.49 1.76 -7.31
CA PHE A 108 4.25 1.24 -5.96
C PHE A 108 5.12 1.94 -4.90
N ILE A 109 6.43 2.06 -5.14
CA ILE A 109 7.34 2.75 -4.21
C ILE A 109 6.90 4.19 -3.93
N VAL A 110 6.50 4.94 -4.97
CA VAL A 110 6.01 6.31 -4.81
C VAL A 110 4.70 6.32 -4.02
N PHE A 111 3.77 5.44 -4.37
CA PHE A 111 2.46 5.35 -3.71
C PHE A 111 2.60 5.02 -2.21
N ASP A 112 3.35 3.97 -1.90
CA ASP A 112 3.59 3.50 -0.54
C ASP A 112 4.48 4.47 0.25
N GLY A 113 5.49 5.06 -0.39
CA GLY A 113 6.41 6.01 0.22
C GLY A 113 5.72 7.31 0.66
N LEU A 114 4.80 7.83 -0.16
CA LEU A 114 4.00 9.00 0.22
C LEU A 114 3.08 8.69 1.40
N GLY A 115 2.45 7.51 1.41
CA GLY A 115 1.65 7.02 2.53
C GLY A 115 2.48 6.90 3.81
N LEU A 116 3.66 6.29 3.72
CA LEU A 116 4.59 6.07 4.84
C LEU A 116 5.04 7.41 5.44
N ALA A 117 5.47 8.35 4.60
CA ALA A 117 5.92 9.66 5.05
C ALA A 117 4.80 10.43 5.77
N GLY A 118 3.61 10.51 5.16
CA GLY A 118 2.46 11.19 5.74
C GLY A 118 2.02 10.57 7.08
N MET A 119 1.90 9.24 7.12
CA MET A 119 1.53 8.51 8.33
C MET A 119 2.59 8.61 9.44
N GLY A 120 3.88 8.54 9.10
CA GLY A 120 4.99 8.62 10.06
C GLY A 120 5.05 9.95 10.79
N ILE A 121 4.90 11.07 10.05
CA ILE A 121 4.83 12.42 10.63
C ILE A 121 3.69 12.50 11.65
N LEU A 122 2.51 12.00 11.29
CA LEU A 122 1.33 12.05 12.15
C LEU A 122 1.44 11.12 13.35
N PHE A 123 1.98 9.91 13.18
CA PHE A 123 2.21 8.95 14.26
C PHE A 123 3.12 9.54 15.35
N TRP A 124 4.18 10.23 14.93
CA TRP A 124 5.12 10.91 15.82
C TRP A 124 4.49 12.13 16.50
N LEU A 125 3.80 13.00 15.77
CA LEU A 125 3.13 14.18 16.33
C LEU A 125 2.04 13.81 17.36
N LEU A 126 1.29 12.74 17.10
CA LEU A 126 0.27 12.25 18.04
C LEU A 126 0.87 11.60 19.29
N GLY A 127 2.12 11.12 19.23
CA GLY A 127 2.81 10.48 20.35
C GLY A 127 3.46 11.43 21.35
N ARG A 128 3.56 12.72 21.00
CA ARG A 128 4.13 13.76 21.86
C ARG A 128 3.12 14.42 22.79
N ARG A 129 1.85 14.03 22.69
CA ARG A 129 0.79 14.55 23.55
C ARG A 129 0.61 13.57 24.72
N PRO A 130 0.75 14.04 25.98
CA PRO A 130 0.49 13.21 27.16
C PRO A 130 -0.96 12.73 27.20
#